data_AF-A0A2E1HY36-F1
#
_entry.id   AF-A0A2E1HY36-F1
#
_cell.length_a   1.000
_cell.length_b   1.000
_cell.length_c   1.000
_cell.angle_alpha   90.00
_cell.angle_beta   90.00
_cell.angle_gamma   90.00
#
_symmetry.space_group_name_H-M   'P 1'
#
loop_
_entity.id
_entity.type
_entity.pdbx_description
1 polymer ?
#
loop_
_entity_poly.entity_id
_entity_poly.type
_entity_poly.pdbx_seq_one_letter_code
_entity_poly.pdbx_strand_id
1 'polypeptide(L)'
;MTTWQTDLVKSLGVYKFHRGEILSYWVRPTTADVGIRAFGLNQNDLVSELTIGMQSILLDGDQDINSLTRKVARWEVSHPGDLDILVIKWLDEVLYRAEVHDEFLLECHPMIKDGIIEAQVSYVCKDDVQLEVEIKAVTSHEFAFKQVGTNEEIYSPWPEVPTFEGPGWYCDVVFDI
;
A
#
# COMPACT_ATOMS: atom_id res chain seq x y z
N MET A 1 32.69 -23.53 -8.06
CA MET A 1 32.67 -22.26 -8.84
C MET A 1 31.46 -22.39 -9.73
N THR A 2 30.36 -21.68 -9.50
CA THR A 2 30.26 -20.24 -9.76
C THR A 2 29.21 -19.64 -8.80
N THR A 3 29.69 -19.13 -7.67
CA THR A 3 28.92 -18.43 -6.62
C THR A 3 28.72 -16.97 -7.04
N TRP A 4 27.88 -16.74 -8.06
CA TRP A 4 27.70 -15.39 -8.62
C TRP A 4 26.25 -15.00 -8.89
N GLN A 5 25.27 -15.87 -8.60
CA GLN A 5 23.86 -15.57 -8.85
C GLN A 5 23.09 -15.14 -7.59
N THR A 6 23.65 -15.37 -6.40
CA THR A 6 23.03 -14.99 -5.12
C THR A 6 23.44 -13.57 -4.68
N ASP A 7 24.58 -13.08 -5.14
CA ASP A 7 25.15 -11.79 -4.70
C ASP A 7 24.61 -10.57 -5.49
N LEU A 8 23.86 -10.81 -6.58
CA LEU A 8 23.27 -9.74 -7.42
C LEU A 8 21.85 -9.33 -6.99
N VAL A 9 21.28 -9.96 -5.96
CA VAL A 9 19.96 -9.60 -5.39
C VAL A 9 20.10 -8.47 -4.35
N LYS A 10 21.33 -8.13 -3.92
CA LYS A 10 21.64 -7.09 -2.93
C LYS A 10 22.05 -5.76 -3.59
N SER A 11 21.15 -5.10 -4.31
CA SER A 11 21.44 -3.71 -4.68
C SER A 11 20.21 -2.92 -5.14
N LEU A 12 19.96 -1.81 -4.43
CA LEU A 12 19.37 -0.53 -4.88
C LEU A 12 17.84 -0.31 -4.73
N GLY A 13 17.21 -0.60 -3.60
CA GLY A 13 16.04 0.19 -3.15
C GLY A 13 14.82 0.34 -4.08
N VAL A 14 14.68 -0.45 -5.16
CA VAL A 14 13.50 -0.54 -6.04
C VAL A 14 13.49 -1.92 -6.72
N TYR A 15 13.15 -3.03 -6.06
CA TYR A 15 13.12 -4.32 -6.76
C TYR A 15 11.97 -5.21 -6.25
N LYS A 16 10.97 -5.49 -7.09
CA LYS A 16 10.93 -6.46 -8.22
C LYS A 16 10.92 -7.93 -7.77
N PHE A 17 9.70 -8.44 -7.60
CA PHE A 17 9.15 -9.70 -8.14
C PHE A 17 9.24 -11.08 -7.48
N HIS A 18 8.05 -11.68 -7.36
CA HIS A 18 7.76 -13.04 -7.85
C HIS A 18 6.69 -12.95 -8.97
N ARG A 19 7.07 -13.13 -10.26
CA ARG A 19 6.19 -13.29 -11.46
C ARG A 19 5.45 -12.07 -12.10
N GLY A 20 6.13 -11.16 -12.80
CA GLY A 20 5.55 -10.42 -13.96
C GLY A 20 4.95 -8.99 -13.79
N GLU A 21 4.19 -8.67 -12.74
CA GLU A 21 3.74 -7.32 -12.22
C GLU A 21 4.58 -6.56 -11.12
N ILE A 22 5.10 -5.35 -11.38
CA ILE A 22 5.98 -4.64 -10.43
C ILE A 22 5.15 -4.25 -9.20
N LEU A 23 5.33 -4.98 -8.10
CA LEU A 23 4.65 -4.76 -6.82
C LEU A 23 5.67 -4.28 -5.78
N SER A 24 5.30 -3.25 -5.02
CA SER A 24 6.03 -2.84 -3.81
C SER A 24 5.20 -3.08 -2.54
N TYR A 25 4.18 -3.94 -2.60
CA TYR A 25 3.39 -4.41 -1.47
C TYR A 25 3.12 -5.91 -1.54
N TRP A 26 2.87 -6.52 -0.39
CA TRP A 26 2.54 -7.95 -0.24
C TRP A 26 1.41 -8.12 0.77
N VAL A 27 0.35 -8.79 0.35
CA VAL A 27 -0.70 -9.28 1.25
C VAL A 27 -0.13 -10.43 2.09
N ARG A 28 -0.33 -10.37 3.39
CA ARG A 28 0.04 -11.42 4.35
C ARG A 28 -1.19 -11.89 5.11
N PRO A 29 -1.39 -13.21 5.27
CA PRO A 29 -2.43 -13.72 6.14
C PRO A 29 -2.08 -13.39 7.60
N THR A 30 -3.07 -12.93 8.37
CA THR A 30 -2.98 -12.90 9.83
C THR A 30 -3.96 -13.92 10.41
N THR A 31 -3.98 -14.10 11.74
CA THR A 31 -4.80 -15.16 12.38
C THR A 31 -6.31 -14.89 12.29
N ALA A 32 -6.73 -13.66 11.99
CA ALA A 32 -8.14 -13.27 11.83
C ALA A 32 -8.36 -12.15 10.80
N ASP A 33 -7.35 -11.31 10.58
CA ASP A 33 -7.37 -10.12 9.72
C ASP A 33 -6.54 -10.32 8.43
N VAL A 34 -6.53 -9.32 7.56
CA VAL A 34 -5.60 -9.27 6.42
C VAL A 34 -4.57 -8.17 6.66
N GLY A 35 -3.28 -8.48 6.45
CA GLY A 35 -2.21 -7.49 6.58
C GLY A 35 -1.55 -7.19 5.26
N ILE A 36 -0.91 -6.04 5.17
CA ILE A 36 0.01 -5.71 4.07
C ILE A 36 1.35 -5.28 4.65
N ARG A 37 2.42 -5.71 3.98
CA ARG A 37 3.72 -5.02 4.04
C ARG A 37 3.96 -4.29 2.72
N ALA A 38 4.30 -3.01 2.78
CA ALA A 38 4.66 -2.21 1.61
C ALA A 38 6.04 -1.54 1.77
N PHE A 39 6.68 -1.24 0.65
CA PHE A 39 7.95 -0.52 0.56
C PHE A 39 7.81 0.69 -0.37
N GLY A 40 8.56 1.75 -0.08
CA GLY A 40 8.60 2.94 -0.92
C GLY A 40 9.98 3.60 -0.86
N LEU A 41 10.33 4.37 -1.89
CA LEU A 41 11.57 5.15 -1.89
C LEU A 41 11.53 6.32 -0.90
N ASN A 42 10.33 6.87 -0.70
CA ASN A 42 10.04 7.96 0.20
C ASN A 42 8.63 7.78 0.79
N GLN A 43 8.22 8.68 1.69
CA GLN A 43 6.94 8.58 2.38
C GLN A 43 5.73 8.66 1.42
N ASN A 44 5.79 9.51 0.39
CA ASN A 44 4.71 9.65 -0.58
C ASN A 44 4.55 8.36 -1.39
N ASP A 45 5.67 7.82 -1.90
CA ASP A 45 5.66 6.57 -2.65
C ASP A 45 5.10 5.43 -1.79
N LEU A 46 5.49 5.35 -0.52
CA LEU A 46 4.98 4.33 0.39
C LEU A 46 3.46 4.47 0.64
N VAL A 47 2.93 5.69 0.80
CA VAL A 47 1.48 5.91 0.91
C VAL A 47 0.75 5.45 -0.35
N SER A 48 1.33 5.71 -1.53
CA SER A 48 0.78 5.20 -2.79
C SER A 48 0.70 3.67 -2.78
N GLU A 49 1.82 3.01 -2.49
CA GLU A 49 1.92 1.54 -2.47
C GLU A 49 0.98 0.89 -1.43
N LEU A 50 0.83 1.50 -0.26
CA LEU A 50 -0.16 1.06 0.74
C LEU A 50 -1.59 1.19 0.24
N THR A 51 -1.90 2.30 -0.42
CA THR A 51 -3.24 2.58 -0.93
C THR A 51 -3.62 1.59 -2.02
N ILE A 52 -2.73 1.35 -2.98
CA ILE A 52 -2.95 0.37 -4.05
C ILE A 52 -3.00 -1.05 -3.48
N GLY A 53 -2.11 -1.36 -2.53
CA GLY A 53 -2.13 -2.63 -1.83
C GLY A 53 -3.46 -2.91 -1.16
N MET A 54 -4.00 -1.95 -0.41
CA MET A 54 -5.30 -2.08 0.24
C MET A 54 -6.42 -2.32 -0.77
N GLN A 55 -6.47 -1.54 -1.86
CA GLN A 55 -7.47 -1.72 -2.91
C GLN A 55 -7.38 -3.08 -3.59
N SER A 56 -6.17 -3.63 -3.73
CA SER A 56 -5.97 -4.96 -4.31
C SER A 56 -6.49 -6.12 -3.44
N ILE A 57 -6.66 -5.92 -2.13
CA ILE A 57 -7.34 -6.91 -1.26
C ILE A 57 -8.83 -6.97 -1.59
N LEU A 58 -9.44 -5.83 -1.89
CA LEU A 58 -10.89 -5.73 -2.08
C LEU A 58 -11.34 -6.29 -3.43
N LEU A 59 -10.54 -6.10 -4.48
CA LEU A 59 -10.89 -6.45 -5.86
C LEU A 59 -10.96 -7.96 -6.11
N ASP A 60 -11.91 -8.35 -6.96
CA ASP A 60 -11.89 -9.66 -7.63
C ASP A 60 -10.70 -9.72 -8.60
N GLY A 61 -9.87 -10.76 -8.45
CA GLY A 61 -8.61 -10.91 -9.16
C GLY A 61 -8.73 -11.06 -10.68
N ASP A 62 -9.92 -11.41 -11.19
CA ASP A 62 -10.15 -11.65 -12.63
C ASP A 62 -10.73 -10.42 -13.37
N GLN A 63 -10.97 -9.30 -12.68
CA GLN A 63 -11.59 -8.12 -13.29
C GLN A 63 -10.60 -7.25 -14.11
N ASP A 64 -10.97 -6.91 -15.35
CA ASP A 64 -10.26 -5.89 -16.16
C ASP A 64 -10.70 -4.45 -15.81
N ILE A 65 -10.08 -3.89 -14.77
CA ILE A 65 -10.29 -2.51 -14.33
C ILE A 65 -9.78 -1.44 -15.32
N ASN A 66 -8.94 -1.80 -16.30
CA ASN A 66 -8.38 -0.84 -17.25
C ASN A 66 -9.38 -0.41 -18.33
N SER A 67 -10.44 -1.20 -18.52
CA SER A 67 -11.54 -0.89 -19.43
C SER A 67 -12.53 0.16 -18.88
N LEU A 68 -12.48 0.43 -17.57
CA LEU A 68 -13.42 1.30 -16.88
C LEU A 68 -13.15 2.80 -17.13
N THR A 69 -14.22 3.60 -17.16
CA THR A 69 -14.10 5.06 -17.34
C THR A 69 -13.64 5.71 -16.04
N ARG A 70 -12.37 6.13 -16.00
CA ARG A 70 -11.78 6.77 -14.82
C ARG A 70 -12.19 8.23 -14.69
N LYS A 71 -12.48 8.64 -13.46
CA LYS A 71 -12.60 10.03 -13.01
C LYS A 71 -11.34 10.43 -12.27
N VAL A 72 -11.10 11.74 -12.17
CA VAL A 72 -9.95 12.30 -11.43
C VAL A 72 -10.47 13.31 -10.42
N ALA A 73 -9.93 13.26 -9.20
CA ALA A 73 -10.24 14.21 -8.14
C ALA A 73 -9.00 14.51 -7.29
N ARG A 74 -9.16 15.46 -6.37
CA ARG A 74 -8.23 15.71 -5.27
C ARG A 74 -8.89 15.26 -3.97
N TRP A 75 -8.23 14.38 -3.25
CA TRP A 75 -8.63 13.95 -1.90
C TRP A 75 -7.62 14.47 -0.88
N GLU A 76 -8.09 14.69 0.35
CA GLU A 76 -7.28 15.30 1.39
C GLU A 76 -7.73 14.81 2.77
N VAL A 77 -6.75 14.47 3.61
CA VAL A 77 -6.95 14.25 5.05
C VAL A 77 -5.96 15.08 5.84
N SER A 78 -6.35 15.47 7.04
CA SER A 78 -5.46 16.17 7.97
C SER A 78 -5.49 15.54 9.36
N HIS A 79 -4.32 15.56 10.00
CA HIS A 79 -4.15 15.18 11.38
C HIS A 79 -2.97 15.95 11.99
N PRO A 80 -3.20 16.70 13.08
CA PRO A 80 -2.08 17.32 13.79
C PRO A 80 -1.29 16.25 14.55
N GLY A 81 0.03 16.23 14.37
CA GLY A 81 0.92 15.40 15.18
C GLY A 81 1.43 14.17 14.44
N ASP A 82 0.96 12.99 14.85
CA ASP A 82 1.56 11.71 14.48
C ASP A 82 1.30 11.33 13.01
N LEU A 83 2.38 11.02 12.30
CA LEU A 83 2.33 10.60 10.90
C LEU A 83 1.63 9.25 10.75
N ASP A 84 1.77 8.34 11.72
CA ASP A 84 1.13 7.02 11.67
C ASP A 84 -0.39 7.18 11.65
N ILE A 85 -0.91 8.05 12.51
CA ILE A 85 -2.35 8.36 12.57
C ILE A 85 -2.81 9.06 11.29
N LEU A 86 -1.97 9.94 10.71
CA LEU A 86 -2.27 10.60 9.44
C LEU A 86 -2.39 9.59 8.28
N VAL A 87 -1.50 8.60 8.21
CA VAL A 87 -1.54 7.53 7.20
C VAL A 87 -2.74 6.61 7.40
N ILE A 88 -3.05 6.21 8.64
CA ILE A 88 -4.26 5.42 8.95
C ILE A 88 -5.51 6.17 8.50
N LYS A 89 -5.62 7.47 8.82
CA LYS A 89 -6.73 8.31 8.37
C LYS A 89 -6.85 8.41 6.86
N TRP A 90 -5.73 8.42 6.14
CA TRP A 90 -5.75 8.41 4.68
C TRP A 90 -6.35 7.12 4.14
N LEU A 91 -5.92 5.97 4.66
CA LEU A 91 -6.46 4.67 4.26
C LEU A 91 -7.96 4.55 4.64
N ASP A 92 -8.37 5.02 5.83
CA ASP A 92 -9.77 5.08 6.23
C ASP A 92 -10.60 5.99 5.31
N GLU A 93 -10.07 7.15 4.88
CA GLU A 93 -10.76 8.03 3.93
C GLU A 93 -10.97 7.33 2.58
N VAL A 94 -10.01 6.53 2.10
CA VAL A 94 -10.16 5.76 0.86
C VAL A 94 -11.29 4.73 0.98
N LEU A 95 -11.40 4.02 2.11
CA LEU A 95 -12.52 3.11 2.38
C LEU A 95 -13.84 3.88 2.46
N TYR A 96 -13.87 4.99 3.22
CA TYR A 96 -15.04 5.85 3.36
C TYR A 96 -15.55 6.38 2.03
N ARG A 97 -14.65 6.77 1.12
CA ARG A 97 -14.99 7.23 -0.24
C ARG A 97 -15.66 6.15 -1.06
N ALA A 98 -15.17 4.92 -0.98
CA ALA A 98 -15.81 3.79 -1.64
C ALA A 98 -17.21 3.54 -1.05
N GLU A 99 -17.36 3.52 0.28
CA GLU A 99 -18.63 3.19 0.95
C GLU A 99 -19.70 4.27 0.88
N VAL A 100 -19.32 5.54 0.96
CA VAL A 100 -20.28 6.65 1.12
C VAL A 100 -20.45 7.46 -0.16
N HIS A 101 -19.45 7.46 -1.03
CA HIS A 101 -19.45 8.26 -2.26
C HIS A 101 -19.44 7.42 -3.54
N ASP A 102 -19.45 6.09 -3.44
CA ASP A 102 -19.31 5.15 -4.56
C ASP A 102 -18.03 5.42 -5.38
N GLU A 103 -16.96 5.92 -4.74
CA GLU A 103 -15.70 6.27 -5.40
C GLU A 103 -14.62 5.23 -5.09
N PHE A 104 -14.46 4.22 -5.96
CA PHE A 104 -13.40 3.21 -5.81
C PHE A 104 -12.09 3.70 -6.44
N LEU A 105 -11.07 3.92 -5.60
CA LEU A 105 -9.76 4.42 -6.02
C LEU A 105 -8.98 3.35 -6.81
N LEU A 106 -8.39 3.75 -7.94
CA LEU A 106 -7.51 2.92 -8.75
C LEU A 106 -6.04 3.36 -8.69
N GLU A 107 -5.78 4.66 -8.61
CA GLU A 107 -4.41 5.21 -8.52
C GLU A 107 -4.39 6.47 -7.66
N CYS A 108 -3.26 6.75 -7.01
CA CYS A 108 -3.07 8.02 -6.30
C CYS A 108 -1.63 8.54 -6.39
N HIS A 109 -1.50 9.86 -6.33
CA HIS A 109 -0.22 10.57 -6.24
C HIS A 109 -0.25 11.45 -4.99
N PRO A 110 0.11 10.90 -3.82
CA PRO A 110 0.02 11.61 -2.55
C PRO A 110 1.19 12.56 -2.35
N MET A 111 0.95 13.59 -1.55
CA MET A 111 1.93 14.52 -1.04
C MET A 111 1.66 14.72 0.45
N ILE A 112 2.62 14.30 1.27
CA ILE A 112 2.60 14.53 2.71
C ILE A 112 3.28 15.86 3.01
N LYS A 113 2.55 16.78 3.65
CA LYS A 113 3.12 18.07 4.07
C LYS A 113 2.33 18.66 5.23
N ASP A 114 3.03 19.16 6.25
CA ASP A 114 2.45 19.93 7.36
C ASP A 114 1.24 19.26 8.05
N GLY A 115 1.28 17.93 8.24
CA GLY A 115 0.19 17.17 8.86
C GLY A 115 -1.01 16.91 7.95
N ILE A 116 -0.82 17.05 6.64
CA ILE A 116 -1.83 16.85 5.60
C ILE A 116 -1.31 15.80 4.61
N ILE A 117 -2.17 14.87 4.20
CA ILE A 117 -1.99 14.09 2.97
C ILE A 117 -2.97 14.63 1.96
N GLU A 118 -2.44 15.18 0.88
CA GLU A 118 -3.21 15.58 -0.30
C GLU A 118 -2.82 14.65 -1.45
N ALA A 119 -3.79 14.11 -2.19
CA ALA A 119 -3.50 13.29 -3.36
C ALA A 119 -4.36 13.67 -4.56
N GLN A 120 -3.73 13.67 -5.73
CA GLN A 120 -4.47 13.50 -6.98
C GLN A 120 -4.79 12.02 -7.14
N VAL A 121 -6.06 11.68 -7.30
CA VAL A 121 -6.52 10.30 -7.41
C VAL A 121 -7.20 10.05 -8.74
N SER A 122 -7.12 8.80 -9.23
CA SER A 122 -8.03 8.28 -10.24
C SER A 122 -8.95 7.24 -9.62
N TYR A 123 -10.22 7.27 -9.97
CA TYR A 123 -11.25 6.41 -9.38
C TYR A 123 -12.34 6.07 -10.38
N VAL A 124 -13.13 5.05 -10.07
CA VAL A 124 -14.30 4.60 -10.83
C VAL A 124 -15.53 4.52 -9.91
N CYS A 125 -16.72 4.31 -10.49
CA CYS A 125 -17.89 4.03 -9.68
C CYS A 125 -17.69 2.69 -8.96
N LYS A 126 -17.98 2.60 -7.66
CA LYS A 126 -17.88 1.34 -6.91
C LYS A 126 -18.74 0.23 -7.53
N ASP A 127 -19.92 0.58 -8.05
CA ASP A 127 -20.80 -0.36 -8.77
C ASP A 127 -20.20 -0.94 -10.07
N ASP A 128 -19.15 -0.31 -10.62
CA ASP A 128 -18.45 -0.79 -11.81
C ASP A 128 -17.31 -1.78 -11.45
N VAL A 129 -17.04 -2.00 -10.16
CA VAL A 129 -16.03 -2.96 -9.68
C VAL A 129 -16.65 -4.15 -8.96
N GLN A 130 -16.04 -5.32 -9.13
CA GLN A 130 -16.38 -6.55 -8.42
C GLN A 130 -15.44 -6.67 -7.22
N LEU A 131 -16.03 -6.76 -6.04
CA LEU A 131 -15.30 -6.87 -4.79
C LEU A 131 -15.47 -8.28 -4.21
N GLU A 132 -14.36 -8.92 -3.86
CA GLU A 132 -14.32 -10.25 -3.22
C GLU A 132 -14.32 -10.17 -1.70
N VAL A 133 -13.66 -9.15 -1.15
CA VAL A 133 -13.45 -8.96 0.28
C VAL A 133 -13.94 -7.56 0.68
N GLU A 134 -14.49 -7.45 1.88
CA GLU A 134 -14.82 -6.18 2.51
C GLU A 134 -13.79 -5.90 3.62
N ILE A 135 -13.28 -4.67 3.69
CA ILE A 135 -12.48 -4.19 4.82
C ILE A 135 -13.35 -3.23 5.63
N LYS A 136 -13.59 -3.55 6.90
CA LYS A 136 -14.38 -2.74 7.82
C LYS A 136 -13.60 -1.56 8.42
N ALA A 137 -12.30 -1.75 8.67
CA ALA A 137 -11.47 -0.72 9.30
C ALA A 137 -9.97 -0.92 9.06
N VAL A 138 -9.22 0.18 9.03
CA VAL A 138 -7.76 0.19 9.13
C VAL A 138 -7.36 0.19 10.60
N THR A 139 -6.52 -0.74 11.02
CA THR A 139 -6.15 -0.87 12.43
C THR A 139 -4.76 -0.29 12.71
N SER A 140 -4.58 0.24 13.92
CA SER A 140 -3.24 0.57 14.43
C SER A 140 -2.49 -0.66 14.97
N HIS A 141 -3.08 -1.85 14.88
CA HIS A 141 -2.46 -3.08 15.36
C HIS A 141 -1.33 -3.48 14.41
N GLU A 142 -0.13 -3.71 14.97
CA GLU A 142 1.09 -3.98 14.19
C GLU A 142 1.44 -2.88 13.18
N PHE A 143 0.87 -1.68 13.31
CA PHE A 143 1.15 -0.59 12.39
C PHE A 143 2.60 -0.13 12.54
N ALA A 144 3.30 0.00 11.42
CA ALA A 144 4.62 0.59 11.36
C ALA A 144 4.72 1.43 10.09
N PHE A 145 5.22 2.65 10.17
CA PHE A 145 5.54 3.47 9.00
C PHE A 145 6.91 4.11 9.21
N LYS A 146 7.97 3.52 8.65
CA LYS A 146 9.35 3.80 9.10
C LYS A 146 10.33 3.94 7.96
N GLN A 147 11.29 4.85 8.15
CA GLN A 147 12.47 4.94 7.32
C GLN A 147 13.43 3.79 7.63
N VAL A 148 14.06 3.26 6.59
CA VAL A 148 15.10 2.23 6.68
C VAL A 148 16.38 2.82 6.12
N GLY A 149 17.44 2.81 6.92
CA GLY A 149 18.75 3.31 6.57
C GLY A 149 19.47 2.46 5.52
N THR A 150 20.55 3.00 4.95
CA THR A 150 21.42 2.23 4.05
C THR A 150 22.02 1.02 4.77
N ASN A 151 21.93 -0.16 4.15
CA ASN A 151 22.35 -1.46 4.70
C ASN A 151 21.58 -1.89 5.97
N GLU A 152 20.52 -1.19 6.36
CA GLU A 152 19.59 -1.67 7.39
C GLU A 152 18.65 -2.71 6.75
N GLU A 153 18.47 -3.84 7.43
CA GLU A 153 17.71 -4.98 6.93
C GLU A 153 16.46 -5.19 7.79
N ILE A 154 15.29 -5.11 7.15
CA ILE A 154 13.99 -5.42 7.74
C ILE A 154 13.61 -6.84 7.37
N TYR A 155 13.87 -7.76 8.29
CA TYR A 155 13.55 -9.17 8.14
C TYR A 155 12.04 -9.38 7.96
N SER A 156 11.68 -10.27 7.05
CA SER A 156 10.33 -10.78 6.92
C SER A 156 10.19 -12.15 7.58
N PRO A 157 9.28 -12.33 8.56
CA PRO A 157 8.95 -13.65 9.07
C PRO A 157 8.07 -14.46 8.10
N TRP A 158 7.54 -13.84 7.03
CA TRP A 158 6.64 -14.46 6.06
C TRP A 158 7.39 -14.86 4.80
N PRO A 159 7.34 -16.14 4.37
CA PRO A 159 8.04 -16.61 3.17
C PRO A 159 7.68 -15.87 1.87
N GLU A 160 6.43 -15.40 1.77
CA GLU A 160 5.89 -14.69 0.62
C GLU A 160 6.31 -13.22 0.56
N VAL A 161 6.70 -12.63 1.68
CA VAL A 161 7.11 -11.23 1.78
C VAL A 161 8.65 -11.17 1.82
N PRO A 162 9.31 -10.43 0.90
CA PRO A 162 10.75 -10.37 0.88
C PRO A 162 11.29 -9.58 2.10
N THR A 163 12.50 -9.95 2.51
CA THR A 163 13.31 -9.08 3.37
C THR A 163 13.70 -7.82 2.61
N PHE A 164 13.66 -6.68 3.29
CA PHE A 164 13.98 -5.38 2.70
C PHE A 164 15.31 -4.85 3.21
N GLU A 165 16.21 -4.46 2.31
CA GLU A 165 17.47 -3.79 2.65
C GLU A 165 17.41 -2.35 2.15
N GLY A 166 17.59 -1.39 3.06
CA GLY A 166 17.49 0.03 2.74
C GLY A 166 18.66 0.57 1.89
N PRO A 167 18.56 1.81 1.39
CA PRO A 167 17.67 2.86 1.91
C PRO A 167 16.25 2.84 1.35
N GLY A 168 15.29 3.29 2.15
CA GLY A 168 13.91 3.54 1.72
C GLY A 168 12.97 3.66 2.91
N TRP A 169 11.70 3.32 2.69
CA TRP A 169 10.65 3.30 3.69
C TRP A 169 9.90 1.97 3.62
N TYR A 170 9.41 1.50 4.76
CA TYR A 170 8.51 0.36 4.81
C TYR A 170 7.30 0.66 5.69
N CYS A 171 6.20 -0.03 5.42
CA CYS A 171 5.05 -0.03 6.30
C CYS A 171 4.46 -1.43 6.46
N ASP A 172 4.06 -1.73 7.69
CA ASP A 172 3.14 -2.83 8.02
C ASP A 172 1.80 -2.23 8.43
N VAL A 173 0.71 -2.79 7.95
CA VAL A 173 -0.66 -2.43 8.32
C VAL A 173 -1.54 -3.67 8.36
N VAL A 174 -2.54 -3.66 9.24
CA VAL A 174 -3.54 -4.74 9.39
C VAL A 174 -4.93 -4.15 9.25
N PHE A 175 -5.80 -4.87 8.54
CA PHE A 175 -7.17 -4.50 8.20
C PHE A 175 -8.17 -5.47 8.81
N ASP A 176 -9.18 -4.95 9.50
CA ASP A 176 -10.33 -5.72 9.98
C ASP A 176 -11.26 -6.00 8.80
N ILE A 177 -11.57 -7.28 8.54
CA ILE A 177 -12.39 -7.74 7.40
C ILE A 177 -13.80 -8.16 7.83
#